data_AF-A0A454VXT7-F1
#
_entry.id   AF-A0A454VXT7-F1
#
_cell.length_a   1.000
_cell.length_b   1.000
_cell.length_c   1.000
_cell.angle_alpha   90.00
_cell.angle_beta   90.00
_cell.angle_gamma   90.00
#
_symmetry.space_group_name_H-M   'P 1'
#
loop_
_entity.id
_entity.type
_entity.pdbx_description
1 polymer ?
#
loop_
_entity_poly.entity_id
_entity_poly.type
_entity_poly.pdbx_seq_one_letter_code
_entity_poly.pdbx_strand_id
1 'polypeptide(L)' 'KPEINDDATYDNGKKVVPAFLLDPVSVDRTNYRKVLVDSGYIDAGELR' A
#
# COMPACT_ATOMS: atom_id res chain seq x y z
N LYS A 1 18.81 1.67 -11.79
CA LYS A 1 17.51 2.33 -12.10
C LYS A 1 16.45 1.66 -11.23
N PRO A 2 15.44 2.39 -10.72
CA PRO A 2 14.33 1.75 -10.00
C PRO A 2 13.61 0.76 -10.92
N GLU A 3 13.04 -0.28 -10.32
CA GLU A 3 12.12 -1.17 -11.03
C GLU A 3 10.83 -0.40 -11.35
N ILE A 4 10.24 -0.67 -12.51
CA ILE A 4 9.03 0.00 -13.01
C ILE A 4 8.06 -1.10 -13.43
N ASN A 5 6.84 -1.07 -12.89
CA ASN A 5 5.76 -1.98 -13.29
C ASN A 5 4.53 -1.24 -13.84
N ASP A 6 4.57 0.10 -13.87
CA ASP A 6 3.56 0.96 -14.50
C ASP A 6 4.24 2.20 -15.08
N ASP A 7 4.07 2.44 -16.38
CA ASP A 7 4.57 3.60 -17.10
C ASP A 7 3.47 4.35 -17.88
N ALA A 8 2.20 4.13 -17.52
CA ALA A 8 1.03 4.61 -18.25
C ALA A 8 0.01 5.36 -17.37
N THR A 9 -0.20 4.94 -16.12
CA THR A 9 -1.39 5.36 -15.35
C THR A 9 -1.28 6.76 -14.74
N TYR A 10 -0.08 7.16 -14.32
CA TYR A 10 0.10 8.38 -13.51
C TYR A 10 0.56 9.58 -14.33
N ASP A 11 -0.38 10.20 -15.04
CA ASP A 11 -0.18 11.51 -15.68
C ASP A 11 -0.36 12.64 -14.65
N ASN A 12 0.68 13.45 -14.47
CA ASN A 12 0.66 14.61 -13.58
C ASN A 12 0.34 15.94 -14.30
N GLY A 13 -0.12 15.88 -15.55
CA GLY A 13 -0.43 17.01 -16.42
C GLY A 13 0.77 17.56 -17.22
N LYS A 14 2.00 17.07 -16.96
CA LYS A 14 3.21 17.40 -17.74
C LYS A 14 3.81 16.19 -18.44
N LYS A 15 3.71 15.01 -17.81
CA LYS A 15 4.21 13.75 -18.33
C LYS A 15 3.56 12.59 -17.58
N VAL A 16 3.59 11.42 -18.21
CA VAL A 16 3.39 10.16 -17.51
C VAL A 16 4.61 9.87 -16.64
N VAL A 17 4.38 9.63 -15.35
CA VAL A 17 5.41 9.35 -14.36
C VAL A 17 5.57 7.82 -14.25
N PRO A 18 6.75 7.26 -14.58
CA PRO A 18 7.02 5.85 -14.33
C PRO A 18 6.95 5.55 -12.83
N ALA A 19 6.19 4.52 -12.47
CA ALA A 19 5.86 4.17 -11.10
C ALA A 19 6.12 2.68 -10.84
N PHE A 20 6.22 2.36 -9.54
CA PHE A 20 6.19 0.98 -9.05
C PHE A 20 5.02 0.85 -8.07
N LEU A 21 3.99 0.11 -8.46
CA LEU A 21 2.78 -0.11 -7.69
C LEU A 21 2.98 -1.32 -6.79
N LEU A 22 2.74 -1.13 -5.49
CA LEU A 22 2.69 -2.21 -4.52
C LEU A 22 1.29 -2.82 -4.50
N ASP A 23 1.21 -4.13 -4.30
CA ASP A 23 -0.08 -4.82 -4.18
C ASP A 23 -0.79 -4.44 -2.86
N PRO A 24 -2.04 -3.95 -2.91
CA PRO A 24 -2.79 -3.63 -1.71
C PRO A 24 -3.31 -4.91 -1.02
N VAL A 25 -3.45 -4.85 0.31
CA VAL A 25 -4.05 -5.92 1.12
C VAL A 25 -5.41 -5.45 1.64
N SER A 26 -6.48 -6.18 1.34
CA SER A 26 -7.82 -5.91 1.88
C SER A 26 -7.90 -6.35 3.35
N VAL A 27 -8.46 -5.50 4.21
CA VAL A 27 -8.51 -5.73 5.66
C VAL A 27 -9.94 -5.62 6.18
N ASP A 28 -10.36 -6.60 6.96
CA ASP A 28 -11.66 -6.67 7.63
C ASP A 28 -11.53 -7.23 9.07
N ARG A 29 -12.68 -7.48 9.72
CA ARG A 29 -12.74 -8.00 11.09
C ARG A 29 -12.07 -9.36 11.28
N THR A 30 -11.93 -10.15 10.23
CA THR A 30 -11.37 -11.51 10.29
C THR A 30 -9.84 -11.51 10.20
N ASN A 31 -9.21 -10.46 9.67
CA ASN A 31 -7.75 -10.45 9.41
C ASN A 31 -6.98 -9.24 9.95
N TYR A 32 -7.65 -8.18 10.45
CA TYR A 32 -7.00 -6.93 10.87
C TYR A 32 -5.87 -7.13 11.87
N ARG A 33 -6.02 -8.05 12.84
CA ARG A 33 -4.99 -8.30 13.85
C ARG A 33 -3.68 -8.77 13.21
N LYS A 34 -3.75 -9.72 12.30
CA LYS A 34 -2.58 -10.26 11.60
C LYS A 34 -1.93 -9.22 10.69
N VAL A 35 -2.73 -8.48 9.93
CA VAL A 35 -2.22 -7.56 8.90
C VAL A 35 -1.73 -6.25 9.49
N LEU A 36 -2.34 -5.75 10.57
CA LEU A 36 -2.04 -4.43 11.14
C LEU A 36 -1.32 -4.47 12.49
N VAL A 37 -1.69 -5.39 13.39
CA VAL A 37 -1.12 -5.44 14.75
C VAL A 37 0.14 -6.29 14.77
N ASP A 38 0.05 -7.53 14.30
CA ASP A 38 1.19 -8.46 14.32
C ASP A 38 2.31 -8.01 13.36
N SER A 39 1.98 -7.19 12.35
CA SER A 39 2.96 -6.54 11.46
C SER A 39 3.68 -5.36 12.12
N GLY A 40 3.19 -4.89 13.26
CA GLY A 40 3.69 -3.69 13.95
C GLY A 40 3.27 -2.37 13.30
N TYR A 41 2.31 -2.40 12.36
CA TYR A 41 1.81 -1.20 11.69
C TYR A 41 0.94 -0.33 12.62
N ILE A 42 0.18 -0.97 13.52
CA ILE A 42 -0.66 -0.32 14.55
C ILE A 42 -0.37 -0.98 15.90
N ASP A 43 -0.26 -0.20 16.96
CA ASP A 43 -0.17 -0.77 18.31
C ASP A 43 -1.54 -1.26 18.78
N ALA A 44 -1.58 -2.43 19.42
CA ALA A 44 -2.83 -3.04 19.87
C ALA A 44 -3.64 -2.14 20.82
N GLY A 45 -2.97 -1.26 21.59
CA GLY A 45 -3.60 -0.31 22.51
C GLY A 45 -4.24 0.90 21.85
N GLU A 46 -3.98 1.15 20.55
CA GLU A 46 -4.62 2.22 19.79
C GLU A 46 -6.02 1.84 19.27
N LEU A 47 -6.34 0.54 19.31
CA LEU A 47 -7.65 0.01 18.95
C LEU A 47 -8.66 0.26 20.09
N ARG A 48 -9.76 0.95 19.77
CA ARG A 48 -10.82 1.35 20.72
C ARG A 48 -12.01 0.39 20.70
#